data_AF-A0A352V2C3-F1
#
_entry.id   AF-A0A352V2C3-F1
#
_cell.length_a   1.000
_cell.length_b   1.000
_cell.length_c   1.000
_cell.angle_alpha   90.00
_cell.angle_beta   90.00
_cell.angle_gamma   90.00
#
_symmetry.space_group_name_H-M   'P 1'
#
loop_
_entity.id
_entity.type
_entity.pdbx_description
1 polymer ?
#
loop_
_entity_poly.entity_id
_entity_poly.type
_entity_poly.pdbx_seq_one_letter_code
_entity_poly.pdbx_strand_id
1 'polypeptide(L)' 'MGFKMGIVGLPNVGKSTLFNALTRTAAAQAANFPFCTIEPNSGIVPMPDPRLDALAAIVKPERVIPTTMEFVDIAGLVAG' A
#
# COMPACT_ATOMS: atom_id res chain seq x y z
N MET A 1 -1.84 -14.75 3.11
CA MET A 1 -0.95 -14.09 4.10
C MET A 1 0.15 -13.40 3.30
N GLY A 2 0.05 -12.08 3.13
CA GLY A 2 1.04 -11.26 2.42
C GLY A 2 2.06 -10.64 3.38
N PHE A 3 3.18 -10.19 2.84
CA PHE A 3 4.19 -9.41 3.56
C PHE A 3 3.67 -7.99 3.80
N LYS A 4 3.84 -7.48 5.02
CA LYS A 4 3.41 -6.12 5.42
C LYS A 4 4.63 -5.26 5.72
N MET A 5 4.61 -4.01 5.27
CA MET A 5 5.64 -3.01 5.55
C MET A 5 5.10 -1.93 6.48
N GLY A 6 5.68 -1.80 7.67
CA GLY A 6 5.34 -0.75 8.62
C GLY A 6 6.12 0.54 8.36
N ILE A 7 5.43 1.67 8.29
CA ILE A 7 6.04 3.00 8.29
C ILE A 7 6.18 3.44 9.75
N VAL A 8 7.41 3.59 10.22
CA VAL A 8 7.76 4.02 11.58
C VAL A 8 8.51 5.35 11.56
N GLY A 9 8.30 6.15 12.58
CA GLY A 9 8.97 7.44 12.72
C GLY A 9 8.51 8.19 13.97
N LEU A 10 9.29 9.20 14.34
CA LEU A 10 8.92 10.12 15.42
C LEU A 10 7.65 10.91 15.06
N PRO A 11 6.97 11.51 16.04
CA PRO A 11 5.86 12.42 15.78
C PRO A 11 6.26 13.55 14.81
N ASN A 12 5.33 13.94 13.93
CA ASN A 12 5.46 15.09 13.00
C ASN A 12 6.57 15.03 11.94
N VAL A 13 7.21 13.87 11.70
CA VAL A 13 8.23 13.72 10.63
C VAL A 13 7.65 13.54 9.22
N GLY A 14 6.35 13.75 9.04
CA GLY A 14 5.68 13.55 7.74
C GLY A 14 5.27 12.11 7.43
N LYS A 15 5.27 11.21 8.43
CA LYS A 15 4.83 9.80 8.31
C LYS A 15 3.47 9.66 7.61
N SER A 16 2.45 10.37 8.10
CA SER A 16 1.11 10.33 7.52
C SER A 16 1.05 10.98 6.14
N THR A 17 1.93 11.94 5.84
CA THR A 17 2.07 12.53 4.50
C THR A 17 2.59 11.49 3.50
N LEU A 18 3.63 10.73 3.88
CA LEU A 18 4.17 9.65 3.06
C LEU A 18 3.16 8.53 2.85
N PHE A 19 2.48 8.08 3.91
CA PHE A 19 1.43 7.08 3.82
C PHE A 19 0.31 7.52 2.86
N ASN A 20 -0.16 8.77 3.00
CA ASN A 20 -1.17 9.33 2.11
C ASN A 20 -0.68 9.43 0.65
N ALA A 21 0.60 9.77 0.43
CA ALA A 21 1.16 9.78 -0.92
C ALA A 21 1.16 8.36 -1.52
N LEU A 22 1.67 7.35 -0.80
CA LEU A 22 1.74 5.97 -1.28
C LEU A 22 0.34 5.40 -1.57
N THR A 23 -0.64 5.68 -0.73
CA THR A 23 -2.01 5.17 -0.86
C THR A 23 -2.89 5.94 -1.85
N ARG A 24 -2.69 7.26 -2.02
CA ARG A 24 -3.43 8.05 -3.02
C ARG A 24 -2.90 7.85 -4.44
N THR A 25 -1.57 7.76 -4.61
CA THR A 25 -0.98 7.50 -5.94
C THR A 25 -1.34 6.09 -6.46
N ALA A 26 -1.65 5.18 -5.53
CA ALA A 26 -2.06 3.80 -5.81
C ALA A 26 -3.56 3.62 -6.07
N ALA A 27 -4.39 4.65 -5.87
CA ALA A 27 -5.85 4.56 -5.82
C ALA A 27 -6.34 3.44 -4.89
N ALA A 28 -6.59 3.82 -3.64
CA ALA A 28 -7.38 3.08 -2.66
C ALA A 28 -8.50 2.24 -3.30
N GLN A 29 -8.22 0.96 -3.59
CA GLN A 29 -9.23 -0.09 -3.50
C GLN A 29 -9.41 -0.39 -2.01
N ALA A 30 -9.92 0.59 -1.27
CA ALA A 30 -10.56 0.35 0.01
C ALA A 30 -11.86 -0.40 -0.29
N ALA A 31 -11.73 -1.69 -0.58
CA ALA A 31 -12.87 -2.58 -0.49
C ALA A 31 -13.36 -2.51 0.95
N ASN A 32 -14.61 -2.09 1.12
CA ASN A 32 -15.31 -2.08 2.41
C ASN A 32 -15.39 -3.52 2.94
N PHE A 33 -14.38 -3.97 3.68
CA PHE A 33 -14.45 -5.23 4.42
C PHE A 33 -15.28 -4.97 5.69
N PRO A 34 -16.49 -5.56 5.85
CA PRO A 34 -17.47 -5.11 6.84
C PRO A 34 -17.17 -5.45 8.31
N PHE A 35 -15.93 -5.76 8.69
CA PHE A 35 -15.60 -6.35 10.01
C PHE A 35 -14.29 -5.87 10.65
N CYS A 36 -13.82 -4.66 10.37
CA CYS A 36 -12.54 -4.20 10.94
C CYS A 36 -12.74 -3.36 12.22
N THR A 37 -12.50 -4.00 13.37
CA THR A 37 -12.11 -3.37 14.66
C THR A 37 -10.95 -2.40 14.41
N ILE A 38 -11.17 -1.09 14.58
CA ILE A 38 -10.23 0.07 14.42
C ILE A 38 -8.80 -0.37 14.03
N GLU A 39 -8.62 -0.71 12.75
CA GLU A 39 -7.34 -1.19 12.23
C GLU A 39 -6.37 0.00 12.09
N PRO A 40 -5.06 -0.19 12.32
CA PRO A 40 -4.04 0.81 11.99
C PRO A 40 -4.21 1.20 10.51
N ASN A 41 -4.01 2.48 10.15
CA ASN A 41 -4.20 2.91 8.76
C ASN A 41 -3.36 2.03 7.84
N SER A 42 -4.01 1.15 7.07
CA SER A 42 -3.37 0.20 6.17
C SER A 42 -3.78 0.49 4.73
N GLY A 43 -2.90 0.21 3.79
CA GLY A 43 -3.14 0.50 2.38
C GLY A 43 -2.41 -0.47 1.47
N ILE A 44 -3.10 -0.96 0.45
CA ILE A 44 -2.53 -1.86 -0.56
C ILE A 44 -2.06 -1.01 -1.75
N VAL A 45 -0.81 -1.21 -2.14
CA VAL A 45 -0.16 -0.47 -3.23
C VAL A 45 0.31 -1.46 -4.30
N PRO A 46 -0.10 -1.31 -5.57
CA PRO A 46 0.43 -2.12 -6.66
C PRO A 46 1.89 -1.74 -6.92
N MET A 47 2.74 -2.74 -7.13
CA MET A 47 4.15 -2.51 -7.42
C MET A 47 4.38 -2.29 -8.91
N PRO A 48 5.11 -1.22 -9.29
CA PRO A 48 5.46 -0.99 -10.69
C PRO A 48 6.44 -2.08 -11.16
N ASP A 49 6.13 -2.73 -12.28
CA ASP A 49 7.01 -3.72 -12.91
C ASP A 49 7.02 -3.52 -14.44
N PRO A 50 8.06 -2.87 -14.99
CA PRO A 50 8.17 -2.64 -16.43
C PRO A 50 8.21 -3.94 -17.25
N ARG A 51 8.59 -5.07 -16.64
CA ARG A 51 8.62 -6.38 -17.32
C ARG A 51 7.21 -6.91 -17.51
N LEU A 52 6.34 -6.69 -16.52
CA LEU A 52 4.93 -7.05 -16.63
C LEU A 52 4.26 -6.27 -17.76
N ASP A 53 4.58 -4.98 -17.89
CA ASP A 53 4.08 -4.12 -18.97
C ASP A 53 4.58 -4.59 -20.34
N ALA A 54 5.87 -4.95 -20.45
CA ALA A 54 6.45 -5.49 -21.68
C ALA A 54 5.77 -6.81 -22.11
N LEU A 55 5.50 -7.72 -21.16
CA LEU A 55 4.80 -8.96 -21.43
C LEU A 55 3.33 -8.73 -21.83
N ALA A 56 2.66 -7.78 -21.19
CA ALA A 56 1.29 -7.40 -21.53
C ALA A 56 1.19 -6.86 -22.96
N ALA A 57 2.20 -6.11 -23.42
CA ALA A 57 2.26 -5.62 -24.79
C ALA A 57 2.43 -6.74 -25.84
N ILE A 58 3.13 -7.82 -25.49
CA ILE A 58 3.36 -8.97 -26.39
C ILE A 58 2.11 -9.88 -26.42
N VAL A 59 1.60 -10.25 -25.25
CA VAL A 59 0.58 -11.31 -25.10
C VAL A 59 -0.85 -10.76 -25.21
N LYS A 60 -1.05 -9.46 -24.96
CA LYS A 60 -2.37 -8.79 -24.96
C LYS A 60 -3.41 -9.54 -24.12
N PRO A 61 -3.16 -9.78 -22.82
CA PRO A 61 -4.10 -10.49 -21.96
C PRO A 61 -5.37 -9.66 -21.73
N GLU A 62 -6.47 -10.32 -21.37
CA GLU A 62 -7.72 -9.66 -20.96
C GLU A 62 -7.51 -8.74 -19.73
N ARG A 63 -6.57 -9.12 -18.85
CA ARG A 63 -6.26 -8.37 -17.63
C ARG A 63 -4.80 -8.51 -17.25
N VAL A 64 -4.22 -7.41 -16.75
CA VAL A 64 -2.90 -7.38 -16.11
C VAL A 64 -3.10 -7.28 -14.60
N ILE A 65 -2.44 -8.16 -13.84
CA ILE A 65 -2.55 -8.21 -12.37
C ILE A 65 -1.16 -7.93 -11.80
N PRO A 66 -0.90 -6.72 -11.27
CA PRO A 66 0.37 -6.43 -10.62
C PRO A 66 0.45 -7.13 -9.26
N THR A 67 1.68 -7.37 -8.80
CA THR A 67 1.89 -7.74 -7.40
C THR A 67 1.58 -6.54 -6.49
N THR A 68 1.17 -6.80 -5.26
CA THR A 68 0.77 -5.76 -4.32
C THR A 68 1.56 -5.85 -3.03
N MET A 69 1.71 -4.70 -2.36
CA MET A 69 2.34 -4.58 -1.05
C MET A 69 1.39 -3.89 -0.08
N GLU A 70 1.32 -4.39 1.15
CA GLU A 70 0.53 -3.77 2.22
C GLU A 70 1.43 -2.85 3.05
N PHE A 71 1.11 -1.56 3.07
CA PHE A 71 1.73 -0.57 3.94
C PHE A 71 0.86 -0.34 5.17
N VAL A 72 1.50 -0.26 6.34
CA VAL A 72 0.83 -0.02 7.62
C VAL A 72 1.43 1.22 8.26
N ASP A 73 0.59 2.21 8.57
CA ASP A 73 0.99 3.39 9.30
C ASP A 73 1.02 3.09 10.81
N ILE A 74 2.21 2.93 11.38
CA ILE A 74 2.36 2.61 12.81
C ILE A 74 2.30 3.91 13.61
N ALA A 75 1.56 3.93 14.72
CA ALA A 75 1.51 5.08 15.61
C ALA A 75 2.93 5.49 16.04
N GLY A 76 3.16 6.80 16.19
CA GLY A 76 4.50 7.34 16.46
C GLY A 76 5.14 6.66 17.68
N LEU A 77 6.41 6.28 17.55
CA LEU A 77 7.18 5.72 18.66
C LEU A 77 7.41 6.85 19.68
N VAL A 78 6.60 6.87 20.74
CA VAL A 78 6.84 7.73 21.89
C VAL A 78 7.80 6.97 22.79
N ALA A 79 9.02 7.46 22.94
CA ALA A 79 9.89 7.00 24.02
C ALA A 79 9.19 7.35 25.34
N GLY A 80 8.83 6.32 26.11
CA GLY A 80 8.55 6.49 27.53
C GLY A 80 9.81 6.89 28.28
#